data_AF-A0A930E8V5-F1
#
_entry.id   AF-A0A930E8V5-F1
#
_cell.length_a   1.000
_cell.length_b   1.000
_cell.length_c   1.000
_cell.angle_alpha   90.00
_cell.angle_beta   90.00
_cell.angle_gamma   90.00
#
_symmetry.space_group_name_H-M   'P 1'
#
loop_
_entity.id
_entity.type
_entity.pdbx_description
1 polymer ?
#
loop_
_entity_poly.entity_id
_entity_poly.type
_entity_poly.pdbx_seq_one_letter_code
_entity_poly.pdbx_strand_id
1 'polypeptide(L)'
;MKIYNEEKIKKIRNILIVNVLALISILLFFQVYSYFVKPLKLVISTIFPFILSFVIVYSLMPFIDMLSEKPKASALAGNGKNSKKLNRNLAILIVLVIFFSIFIYIVLAFIPIVAKQLSSLIEFFLKNQDKMQKDMFAFLESNNIDLRDTIINSKEVIINNTLKVLNSSFSVLNSMFSLLFMTPIFTIMLIFSYDGIEKKVEEKLTEYGLRDWIGLI
;
A
#
# COMPACT_ATOMS: atom_id res chain seq x y z
N MET A 1 -18.35 -61.85 21.07
CA MET A 1 -18.84 -60.74 20.22
C MET A 1 -18.56 -59.44 20.97
N LYS A 2 -17.44 -58.75 20.67
CA LYS A 2 -17.01 -57.58 21.47
C LYS A 2 -17.86 -56.37 21.05
N ILE A 3 -18.66 -55.91 21.99
CA ILE A 3 -19.51 -54.72 21.94
C ILE A 3 -18.62 -53.56 21.49
N TYR A 4 -18.85 -53.09 20.26
CA TYR A 4 -18.26 -51.86 19.76
C TYR A 4 -18.71 -50.74 20.69
N ASN A 5 -17.76 -50.03 21.29
CA ASN A 5 -18.04 -48.97 22.27
C ASN A 5 -18.58 -47.73 21.51
N GLU A 6 -19.90 -47.67 21.35
CA GLU A 6 -20.62 -46.67 20.55
C GLU A 6 -20.25 -45.23 20.91
N GLU A 7 -19.96 -44.96 22.19
CA GLU A 7 -19.52 -43.63 22.65
C GLU A 7 -18.16 -43.23 22.08
N LYS A 8 -17.20 -44.17 22.01
CA LYS A 8 -15.88 -43.92 21.40
C LYS A 8 -16.02 -43.64 19.90
N ILE A 9 -16.87 -44.39 19.20
CA ILE A 9 -17.13 -44.15 17.77
C ILE A 9 -17.78 -42.78 17.57
N LYS A 10 -18.76 -42.41 18.40
CA LYS A 10 -19.46 -41.12 18.30
C LYS A 10 -18.52 -39.94 18.55
N LYS A 11 -17.58 -40.08 19.50
CA LYS A 11 -16.54 -39.08 19.78
C LYS A 11 -15.56 -38.93 18.61
N ILE A 12 -15.09 -40.04 18.05
CA ILE A 12 -14.20 -40.03 16.86
C ILE A 12 -14.93 -39.39 15.67
N ARG A 13 -16.20 -39.75 15.44
CA ARG A 13 -17.04 -39.17 14.38
C ARG A 13 -17.18 -37.65 14.53
N ASN A 14 -17.45 -37.16 15.73
CA ASN A 14 -17.58 -35.72 15.97
C ASN A 14 -16.27 -34.96 15.74
N ILE A 15 -15.12 -35.52 16.17
CA ILE A 15 -13.80 -34.94 15.90
C ILE A 15 -13.53 -34.88 14.39
N LEU A 16 -13.89 -35.95 13.66
CA LEU A 16 -13.77 -36.00 12.20
C LEU A 16 -14.66 -34.96 11.52
N ILE A 17 -15.92 -34.82 11.95
CA ILE A 17 -16.84 -33.81 11.45
C ILE A 17 -16.29 -32.40 11.68
N VAL A 18 -15.82 -32.09 12.89
CA VAL A 18 -15.26 -30.77 13.21
C VAL A 18 -14.03 -30.47 12.36
N ASN A 19 -13.13 -31.44 12.19
CA ASN A 19 -11.95 -31.27 11.34
C ASN A 19 -12.32 -31.07 9.87
N VAL A 20 -13.29 -31.82 9.34
CA VAL A 20 -13.79 -31.65 7.97
C VAL A 20 -14.46 -30.28 7.80
N LEU A 21 -15.27 -29.82 8.76
CA LEU A 21 -15.86 -28.48 8.73
C LEU A 21 -14.79 -27.38 8.79
N ALA A 22 -13.76 -27.53 9.62
CA ALA A 22 -12.64 -26.59 9.68
C ALA A 22 -11.89 -26.53 8.34
N LEU A 23 -11.63 -27.68 7.72
CA LEU A 23 -10.98 -27.76 6.41
C LEU A 23 -11.83 -27.13 5.30
N ILE A 24 -13.14 -27.37 5.31
CA ILE A 24 -14.10 -26.73 4.38
C ILE A 24 -14.14 -25.22 4.61
N SER A 25 -14.12 -24.76 5.86
CA SER A 25 -14.13 -23.33 6.18
C SER A 25 -12.86 -22.62 5.69
N ILE A 26 -11.69 -23.25 5.85
CA ILE A 26 -10.42 -22.77 5.30
C ILE A 26 -10.44 -22.77 3.77
N LEU A 27 -10.97 -23.82 3.14
CA LEU A 27 -11.09 -23.92 1.68
C LEU A 27 -12.02 -22.85 1.11
N LEU A 28 -13.18 -22.63 1.75
CA LEU A 28 -14.12 -21.56 1.40
C LEU A 28 -13.49 -20.17 1.62
N PHE A 29 -12.70 -19.99 2.67
CA PHE A 29 -11.94 -18.76 2.88
C PHE A 29 -11.00 -18.47 1.71
N PHE A 30 -10.24 -19.45 1.23
CA PHE A 30 -9.37 -19.28 0.05
C PHE A 30 -10.14 -19.07 -1.25
N GLN A 31 -11.34 -19.67 -1.39
CA GLN A 31 -12.19 -19.45 -2.55
C GLN A 31 -12.77 -18.02 -2.57
N VAL A 32 -13.18 -17.51 -1.41
CA VAL A 32 -13.72 -16.14 -1.30
C VAL A 32 -12.60 -15.09 -1.26
N TYR A 33 -11.39 -15.46 -0.84
CA TYR A 33 -10.21 -14.58 -0.80
C TYR A 33 -10.00 -13.85 -2.12
N SER A 34 -10.19 -14.51 -3.26
CA SER A 34 -10.11 -13.92 -4.59
C SER A 34 -10.97 -12.65 -4.76
N TYR A 35 -12.17 -12.62 -4.17
CA TYR A 35 -13.06 -11.45 -4.18
C TYR A 35 -12.56 -10.33 -3.24
N PHE A 36 -11.87 -10.68 -2.15
CA PHE A 36 -11.31 -9.74 -1.19
C PHE A 36 -9.93 -9.20 -1.57
N VAL A 37 -9.20 -9.83 -2.50
CA VAL A 37 -7.86 -9.38 -2.92
C VAL A 37 -7.88 -7.92 -3.38
N LYS A 38 -8.88 -7.53 -4.18
CA LYS A 38 -8.97 -6.16 -4.72
C LYS A 38 -9.23 -5.13 -3.60
N PRO A 39 -10.26 -5.28 -2.75
CA PRO A 39 -10.45 -4.41 -1.57
C PRO A 39 -9.24 -4.39 -0.63
N LEU A 40 -8.66 -5.55 -0.29
CA LEU A 40 -7.50 -5.64 0.59
C LEU A 40 -6.30 -4.89 0.02
N LYS A 41 -6.00 -5.07 -1.28
CA LYS A 41 -4.91 -4.33 -1.94
C LYS A 41 -5.15 -2.82 -1.89
N LEU A 42 -6.38 -2.36 -2.07
CA LEU A 42 -6.74 -0.94 -2.00
C LEU A 42 -6.56 -0.38 -0.58
N VAL A 43 -7.02 -1.13 0.42
CA VAL A 43 -6.86 -0.77 1.84
C VAL A 43 -5.38 -0.73 2.21
N ILE A 44 -4.61 -1.76 1.85
CA ILE A 44 -3.17 -1.82 2.11
C ILE A 44 -2.43 -0.69 1.38
N SER A 45 -2.79 -0.39 0.12
CA SER A 45 -2.19 0.73 -0.61
C SER A 45 -2.49 2.09 -0.01
N THR A 46 -3.51 2.21 0.84
CA THR A 46 -3.85 3.46 1.53
C THR A 46 -3.24 3.53 2.93
N ILE A 47 -3.30 2.42 3.68
CA ILE A 47 -2.74 2.31 5.03
C ILE A 47 -1.22 2.38 5.02
N PHE A 48 -0.58 1.76 4.03
CA PHE A 48 0.88 1.71 3.97
C PHE A 48 1.53 3.09 3.82
N PRO A 49 1.11 3.97 2.87
CA PRO A 49 1.56 5.35 2.82
C PRO A 49 1.30 6.12 4.12
N PHE A 50 0.16 5.90 4.76
CA PHE A 50 -0.17 6.55 6.04
C PHE A 50 0.81 6.17 7.16
N ILE A 51 1.10 4.87 7.34
CA ILE A 51 2.08 4.40 8.33
C ILE A 51 3.47 4.95 8.00
N LEU A 52 3.87 4.90 6.73
CA LEU A 52 5.15 5.43 6.28
C LEU A 52 5.28 6.93 6.59
N SER A 53 4.23 7.71 6.37
CA SER A 53 4.17 9.12 6.74
C SER A 53 4.33 9.34 8.23
N PHE A 54 3.77 8.47 9.08
CA PHE A 54 3.94 8.57 10.53
C PHE A 54 5.41 8.39 10.94
N VAL A 55 6.09 7.41 10.36
CA VAL A 55 7.54 7.18 10.56
C VAL A 55 8.36 8.38 10.10
N ILE A 56 8.02 8.96 8.95
CA ILE A 56 8.68 10.15 8.42
C ILE A 56 8.48 11.33 9.37
N VAL A 57 7.24 11.62 9.78
CA VAL A 57 6.95 12.75 10.69
C VAL A 57 7.68 12.59 12.02
N TYR A 58 7.67 11.40 12.61
CA TYR A 58 8.43 11.12 13.83
C TYR A 58 9.94 11.39 13.64
N SER A 59 10.48 11.04 12.46
CA SER A 59 11.88 11.31 12.13
C SER A 59 12.16 12.79 11.86
N LEU A 60 11.18 13.56 11.39
CA LEU A 60 11.31 14.99 11.10
C LEU A 60 11.17 15.86 12.36
N MET A 61 10.43 15.41 13.37
CA MET A 61 10.17 16.17 14.59
C MET A 61 11.43 16.69 15.30
N PRO A 62 12.49 15.88 15.50
CA PRO A 62 13.74 16.36 16.08
C PRO A 62 14.36 17.56 15.34
N PHE A 63 14.23 17.61 14.01
CA PHE A 63 14.74 18.73 13.20
C PHE A 63 13.87 19.99 13.36
N ILE A 64 12.55 19.81 13.46
CA ILE A 64 11.61 20.91 13.71
C ILE A 64 11.85 21.49 15.09
N ASP A 65 12.04 20.63 16.09
CA ASP A 65 12.33 21.02 17.47
C ASP A 65 13.69 21.69 17.62
N MET A 66 14.70 21.27 16.85
CA MET A 66 16.01 21.93 16.82
C MET A 66 15.92 23.34 16.25
N LEU A 67 15.04 23.58 15.27
CA LEU A 67 14.85 24.86 14.61
C LEU A 67 13.84 25.79 15.32
N SER A 68 12.94 25.23 16.12
CA SER A 68 11.85 25.96 16.78
C SER A 68 12.08 26.16 18.28
N GLU A 69 11.47 27.21 18.82
CA GLU A 69 11.32 27.34 20.28
C GLU A 69 10.30 26.30 20.76
N LYS A 70 10.76 25.29 21.53
CA LYS A 70 9.83 24.43 22.27
C LYS A 70 8.88 25.31 23.10
N PRO A 71 7.55 25.14 23.00
CA PRO A 71 6.64 25.66 24.02
C PRO A 71 6.85 24.83 25.29
N LYS A 72 7.84 25.24 26.09
CA LYS A 72 8.15 24.86 27.49
C LYS A 72 7.75 23.44 27.95
N ALA A 73 8.74 22.55 27.95
CA ALA A 73 8.77 21.40 28.89
C ALA A 73 10.18 21.08 29.45
N SER A 74 11.19 21.94 29.27
CA SER A 74 12.52 21.72 29.86
C SER A 74 13.12 22.98 30.48
N ALA A 75 12.60 23.36 31.66
CA ALA A 75 13.16 24.41 32.51
C ALA A 75 14.35 23.92 33.38
N LEU A 76 15.15 22.97 32.88
CA LEU A 76 16.20 22.31 33.70
C LEU A 76 17.58 22.22 33.05
N ALA A 77 17.80 22.75 31.84
CA ALA A 77 19.13 22.81 31.24
C ALA A 77 19.55 24.27 31.04
N GLY A 78 20.47 24.71 31.89
CA GLY A 78 21.01 26.04 31.88
C GLY A 78 21.83 26.36 30.62
N ASN A 79 21.69 27.61 30.22
CA ASN A 79 22.68 28.49 29.58
C ASN A 79 23.23 28.15 28.17
N GLY A 80 23.07 29.12 27.27
CA GLY A 80 24.04 29.39 26.20
C GLY A 80 23.56 29.18 24.76
N LYS A 81 22.91 30.21 24.20
CA LYS A 81 23.23 30.94 22.94
C LYS A 81 21.96 31.60 22.42
N ASN A 82 21.98 32.92 22.26
CA ASN A 82 20.89 33.71 21.66
C ASN A 82 20.78 33.42 20.14
N SER A 83 20.47 32.17 19.76
CA SER A 83 19.97 31.92 18.42
C SER A 83 18.55 32.45 18.38
N LYS A 84 18.26 33.29 17.38
CA LYS A 84 16.91 33.78 17.09
C LYS A 84 16.09 32.56 16.65
N LYS A 85 15.52 31.83 17.62
CA LYS A 85 14.77 30.60 17.37
C LYS A 85 13.51 30.95 16.59
N LEU A 86 13.19 30.10 15.61
CA LEU A 86 12.10 30.37 14.69
C LEU A 86 10.76 29.99 15.34
N ASN A 87 9.69 30.65 14.90
CA ASN A 87 8.34 30.19 15.21
C ASN A 87 8.19 28.75 14.70
N ARG A 88 7.55 27.87 15.49
CA ARG A 88 7.32 26.46 15.14
C ARG A 88 6.72 26.28 13.75
N ASN A 89 5.77 27.13 13.34
CA ASN A 89 5.19 27.07 12.00
C ASN A 89 6.22 27.36 10.89
N LEU A 90 7.19 28.25 11.14
CA LEU A 90 8.28 28.54 10.21
C LEU A 90 9.31 27.42 10.17
N ALA A 91 9.60 26.79 11.32
CA ALA A 91 10.48 25.62 11.37
C ALA A 91 9.86 24.43 10.62
N ILE A 92 8.57 24.16 10.82
CA ILE A 92 7.79 23.16 10.07
C ILE A 92 7.88 23.45 8.57
N LEU A 93 7.69 24.70 8.16
CA LEU A 93 7.76 25.10 6.75
C LEU A 93 9.14 24.83 6.15
N ILE A 94 10.22 25.21 6.82
CA ILE A 94 11.60 24.99 6.34
C ILE A 94 11.89 23.49 6.19
N VAL A 95 11.54 22.68 7.20
CA VAL A 95 11.74 21.23 7.17
C VAL A 95 10.91 20.59 6.06
N LEU A 96 9.67 21.05 5.84
CA LEU A 96 8.83 20.60 4.73
C LEU A 96 9.44 20.93 3.38
N VAL A 97 10.02 22.12 3.18
CA VAL A 97 10.69 22.48 1.92
C VAL A 97 11.86 21.56 1.63
N ILE A 98 12.67 21.23 2.64
CA ILE A 98 13.79 20.28 2.51
C ILE A 98 13.26 18.88 2.19
N PHE A 99 12.23 18.43 2.92
CA PHE A 99 11.57 17.16 2.67
C PHE A 99 11.03 17.06 1.23
N PHE A 100 10.33 18.09 0.74
CA PHE A 100 9.82 18.12 -0.62
C PHE A 100 10.92 18.13 -1.68
N SER A 101 12.05 18.78 -1.41
CA SER A 101 13.19 18.77 -2.32
C SER A 101 13.76 17.36 -2.49
N ILE A 102 13.93 16.63 -1.38
CA ILE A 102 14.36 15.22 -1.40
C ILE A 102 13.28 14.34 -2.05
N PHE A 103 12.02 14.57 -1.73
CA PHE A 103 10.90 13.82 -2.27
C PHE A 103 10.78 13.96 -3.79
N ILE A 104 10.92 15.18 -4.33
CA ILE A 104 10.94 15.44 -5.77
C ILE A 104 12.10 14.71 -6.43
N TYR A 105 13.30 14.73 -5.82
CA TYR A 105 14.45 13.98 -6.33
C TYR A 105 14.15 12.47 -6.42
N ILE A 106 13.50 11.90 -5.40
CA ILE A 106 13.06 10.50 -5.41
C ILE A 106 12.06 10.25 -6.54
N VAL A 107 11.03 11.09 -6.72
CA VAL A 107 10.05 10.97 -7.81
C VAL A 107 10.74 10.99 -9.18
N LEU A 108 11.69 11.90 -9.38
CA LEU A 108 12.45 11.99 -10.63
C LEU A 108 13.25 10.71 -10.93
N ALA A 109 13.80 10.05 -9.89
CA ALA A 109 14.50 8.79 -10.04
C ALA A 109 13.59 7.62 -10.50
N PHE A 110 12.28 7.71 -10.28
CA PHE A 110 11.32 6.69 -10.73
C PHE A 110 10.89 6.83 -12.20
N ILE A 111 11.03 8.01 -12.81
CA ILE A 111 10.71 8.26 -14.22
C ILE A 111 11.34 7.22 -15.17
N PRO A 112 12.66 6.93 -15.11
CA PRO A 112 13.27 5.94 -15.99
C PRO A 112 12.76 4.51 -15.76
N ILE A 113 12.34 4.16 -14.54
CA ILE A 113 11.79 2.84 -14.22
C ILE A 113 10.44 2.67 -14.92
N VAL A 114 9.57 3.68 -14.83
CA VAL A 114 8.27 3.71 -15.53
C VAL A 114 8.47 3.65 -17.04
N ALA A 115 9.40 4.44 -17.58
CA ALA A 115 9.71 4.44 -19.00
C ALA A 115 10.20 3.07 -19.49
N LYS A 116 11.08 2.39 -18.73
CA LYS A 116 11.54 1.03 -19.06
C LYS A 116 10.41 0.01 -19.07
N GLN A 117 9.47 0.08 -18.13
CA GLN A 117 8.32 -0.82 -18.11
C GLN A 117 7.43 -0.60 -19.35
N LEU A 118 7.10 0.65 -19.68
CA LEU A 118 6.33 0.97 -20.89
C LEU A 118 7.08 0.52 -22.16
N SER A 119 8.39 0.77 -22.22
CA SER A 119 9.23 0.31 -23.33
C SER A 119 9.22 -1.21 -23.48
N SER A 120 9.30 -1.96 -22.37
CA SER A 120 9.28 -3.42 -22.39
C SER A 120 7.95 -3.99 -22.90
N LEU A 121 6.84 -3.29 -22.63
CA LEU A 121 5.52 -3.64 -23.18
C LEU A 121 5.46 -3.39 -24.67
N ILE A 122 5.89 -2.20 -25.11
CA ILE A 122 5.96 -1.85 -26.52
C ILE A 122 6.82 -2.86 -27.27
N GLU A 123 7.98 -3.23 -26.72
CA GLU A 123 8.88 -4.22 -27.29
C GLU A 123 8.27 -5.63 -27.32
N PHE A 124 7.54 -6.05 -26.28
CA PHE A 124 6.80 -7.31 -26.27
C PHE A 124 5.73 -7.34 -27.37
N PHE A 125 4.98 -6.25 -27.58
CA PHE A 125 3.96 -6.16 -28.62
C PHE A 125 4.58 -6.17 -30.01
N LEU A 126 5.65 -5.39 -30.24
CA LEU A 126 6.35 -5.36 -31.52
C LEU A 126 6.95 -6.73 -31.87
N LYS A 127 7.56 -7.41 -30.90
CA LYS A 127 8.22 -8.70 -31.11
C LYS A 127 7.25 -9.87 -31.35
N ASN A 128 6.04 -9.79 -30.79
CA ASN A 128 5.04 -10.85 -30.93
C ASN A 128 3.94 -10.53 -31.96
N GLN A 129 4.02 -9.38 -32.65
CA GLN A 129 3.02 -8.92 -33.60
C GLN A 129 2.76 -9.93 -34.72
N ASP A 130 3.81 -10.48 -35.33
CA ASP A 130 3.68 -11.43 -36.45
C ASP A 130 3.02 -12.74 -36.02
N LYS A 131 3.35 -13.22 -34.82
CA LYS A 131 2.76 -14.42 -34.25
C LYS A 131 1.29 -14.18 -33.91
N MET A 132 0.97 -13.05 -33.28
CA MET A 132 -0.42 -12.70 -32.97
C MET A 132 -1.27 -12.53 -34.23
N GLN A 133 -0.71 -11.96 -35.30
CA GLN A 133 -1.38 -11.87 -36.59
C GLN A 133 -1.60 -13.25 -37.20
N LYS A 134 -0.59 -14.11 -37.23
CA LYS A 134 -0.72 -15.48 -37.77
C LYS A 134 -1.70 -16.34 -36.97
N ASP A 135 -1.62 -16.30 -35.65
CA ASP A 135 -2.53 -17.06 -34.77
C ASP A 135 -3.98 -16.56 -34.94
N MET A 136 -4.16 -15.25 -35.15
CA MET A 136 -5.45 -14.70 -35.55
C MET A 136 -5.89 -15.26 -36.91
N PHE A 137 -5.10 -15.09 -37.97
CA PHE A 137 -5.49 -15.57 -39.30
C PHE A 137 -5.83 -17.07 -39.33
N ALA A 138 -5.03 -17.89 -38.64
CA ALA A 138 -5.28 -19.32 -38.49
C ALA A 138 -6.61 -19.63 -37.77
N PHE A 139 -6.97 -18.87 -36.74
CA PHE A 139 -8.25 -19.00 -36.04
C PHE A 139 -9.45 -18.61 -36.91
N LEU A 140 -9.30 -17.60 -37.77
CA LEU A 140 -10.36 -17.14 -38.68
C LEU A 140 -10.62 -18.15 -39.79
N GLU A 141 -9.54 -18.69 -40.34
CA GLU A 141 -9.56 -19.71 -41.37
C GLU A 141 -10.12 -21.04 -40.82
N SER A 142 -9.76 -21.43 -39.60
CA SER A 142 -10.28 -22.65 -38.97
C SER A 142 -11.76 -22.60 -38.60
N ASN A 143 -12.36 -21.40 -38.49
CA ASN A 143 -13.75 -21.22 -38.07
C ASN A 143 -14.66 -20.68 -39.20
N ASN A 144 -14.16 -20.58 -40.43
CA ASN A 144 -14.93 -20.11 -41.61
C ASN A 144 -15.59 -18.72 -41.40
N ILE A 145 -14.95 -17.85 -40.60
CA ILE A 145 -15.52 -16.56 -40.20
C ILE A 145 -15.17 -15.52 -41.27
N ASP A 146 -16.19 -14.89 -41.85
CA ASP A 146 -16.01 -13.82 -42.83
C ASP A 146 -15.25 -12.62 -42.21
N LEU A 147 -14.34 -12.02 -42.98
CA LEU A 147 -13.39 -10.99 -42.51
C LEU A 147 -14.11 -9.75 -41.95
N ARG A 148 -15.33 -9.48 -42.40
CA ARG A 148 -16.17 -8.36 -41.93
C ARG A 148 -16.69 -8.54 -40.50
N ASP A 149 -17.21 -9.71 -40.14
CA ASP A 149 -17.68 -10.01 -38.77
C ASP A 149 -16.51 -10.29 -37.81
N THR A 150 -15.43 -10.82 -38.36
CA THR A 150 -14.17 -11.02 -37.68
C THR A 150 -13.50 -9.74 -37.18
N ILE A 151 -13.46 -8.67 -38.00
CA ILE A 151 -12.87 -7.39 -37.59
C ILE A 151 -13.63 -6.79 -36.39
N ILE A 152 -14.92 -7.09 -36.28
CA ILE A 152 -15.80 -6.61 -35.21
C ILE A 152 -15.56 -7.42 -33.92
N ASN A 153 -15.40 -8.74 -33.99
CA ASN A 153 -15.14 -9.60 -32.81
C ASN A 153 -13.64 -9.71 -32.42
N SER A 154 -12.72 -9.52 -33.35
CA SER A 154 -11.27 -9.50 -33.05
C SER A 154 -10.82 -8.24 -32.35
N LYS A 155 -11.53 -7.12 -32.54
CA LYS A 155 -11.39 -5.95 -31.67
C LYS A 155 -11.59 -6.36 -30.21
N GLU A 156 -12.60 -7.15 -29.86
CA GLU A 156 -12.83 -7.60 -28.48
C GLU A 156 -11.70 -8.50 -27.92
N VAL A 157 -11.17 -9.43 -28.71
CA VAL A 157 -10.11 -10.36 -28.25
C VAL A 157 -8.75 -9.67 -28.13
N ILE A 158 -8.38 -8.83 -29.11
CA ILE A 158 -7.15 -8.01 -29.05
C ILE A 158 -7.25 -7.00 -27.90
N ILE A 159 -8.40 -6.33 -27.75
CA ILE A 159 -8.64 -5.40 -26.64
C ILE A 159 -8.56 -6.14 -25.31
N ASN A 160 -9.14 -7.33 -25.15
CA ASN A 160 -9.10 -8.06 -23.88
C ASN A 160 -7.70 -8.55 -23.48
N ASN A 161 -6.90 -9.04 -24.42
CA ASN A 161 -5.52 -9.46 -24.12
C ASN A 161 -4.59 -8.27 -23.89
N THR A 162 -4.76 -7.19 -24.67
CA THR A 162 -4.02 -5.94 -24.47
C THR A 162 -4.39 -5.28 -23.13
N LEU A 163 -5.68 -5.30 -22.75
CA LEU A 163 -6.17 -4.84 -21.45
C LEU A 163 -5.67 -5.70 -20.29
N LYS A 164 -5.53 -7.02 -20.44
CA LYS A 164 -4.94 -7.88 -19.39
C LYS A 164 -3.48 -7.56 -19.13
N VAL A 165 -2.68 -7.39 -20.19
CA VAL A 165 -1.27 -7.01 -20.09
C VAL A 165 -1.11 -5.58 -19.55
N LEU A 166 -1.93 -4.64 -20.04
CA LEU A 166 -2.02 -3.28 -19.50
C LEU A 166 -2.38 -3.31 -18.02
N ASN A 167 -3.41 -4.03 -17.61
CA ASN A 167 -3.85 -4.11 -16.21
C ASN A 167 -2.75 -4.60 -15.26
N SER A 168 -1.94 -5.57 -15.68
CA SER A 168 -0.83 -6.06 -14.87
C SER A 168 0.29 -5.02 -14.66
N SER A 169 0.58 -4.22 -15.69
CA SER A 169 1.59 -3.15 -15.63
C SER A 169 1.05 -1.89 -14.96
N PHE A 170 -0.24 -1.60 -15.13
CA PHE A 170 -0.95 -0.54 -14.44
C PHE A 170 -1.07 -0.79 -12.93
N SER A 171 -1.09 -2.06 -12.50
CA SER A 171 -1.13 -2.40 -11.07
C SER A 171 0.13 -1.95 -10.32
N VAL A 172 1.31 -2.09 -10.94
CA VAL A 172 2.57 -1.65 -10.33
C VAL A 172 2.63 -0.12 -10.32
N LEU A 173 2.26 0.51 -11.43
CA LEU A 173 2.13 1.96 -11.54
C LEU A 173 1.16 2.56 -10.51
N ASN A 174 -0.03 1.99 -10.34
CA ASN A 174 -1.01 2.46 -9.36
C ASN A 174 -0.51 2.33 -7.92
N SER A 175 0.21 1.25 -7.60
CA SER A 175 0.77 1.07 -6.25
C SER A 175 1.87 2.10 -5.94
N MET A 176 2.74 2.38 -6.91
CA MET A 176 3.78 3.40 -6.78
C MET A 176 3.20 4.80 -6.77
N PHE A 177 2.18 5.06 -7.60
CA PHE A 177 1.47 6.34 -7.64
C PHE A 177 0.80 6.62 -6.29
N SER A 178 0.06 5.66 -5.73
CA SER A 178 -0.54 5.83 -4.41
C SER A 178 0.52 6.15 -3.35
N LEU A 179 1.66 5.44 -3.33
CA LEU A 179 2.74 5.74 -2.41
C LEU A 179 3.34 7.15 -2.61
N LEU A 180 3.68 7.51 -3.86
CA LEU A 180 4.31 8.79 -4.16
C LEU A 180 3.38 9.97 -3.90
N PHE A 181 2.06 9.85 -4.14
CA PHE A 181 1.16 10.98 -3.94
C PHE A 181 0.54 11.02 -2.55
N MET A 182 0.21 9.87 -1.95
CA MET A 182 -0.45 9.84 -0.64
C MET A 182 0.52 10.07 0.52
N THR A 183 1.77 9.58 0.43
CA THR A 183 2.77 9.76 1.49
C THR A 183 3.06 11.25 1.79
N PRO A 184 3.33 12.14 0.82
CA PRO A 184 3.55 13.55 1.13
C PRO A 184 2.28 14.23 1.67
N ILE A 185 1.08 13.87 1.18
CA ILE A 185 -0.19 14.41 1.68
C ILE A 185 -0.37 14.05 3.16
N PHE A 186 -0.23 12.76 3.51
CA PHE A 186 -0.33 12.31 4.89
C PHE A 186 0.79 12.87 5.77
N THR A 187 2.00 13.04 5.24
CA THR A 187 3.12 13.65 5.98
C THR A 187 2.78 15.09 6.38
N ILE A 188 2.25 15.90 5.46
CA ILE A 188 1.78 17.26 5.78
C ILE A 188 0.66 17.21 6.82
N MET A 189 -0.34 16.34 6.62
CA MET A 189 -1.45 16.23 7.57
C MET A 189 -0.97 15.85 8.98
N LEU A 190 -0.08 14.88 9.07
CA LEU A 190 0.44 14.38 10.34
C LEU A 190 1.38 15.38 11.02
N ILE A 191 2.22 16.11 10.27
CA ILE A 191 3.14 17.10 10.86
C ILE A 191 2.37 18.23 11.57
N PHE A 192 1.23 18.66 11.00
CA PHE A 192 0.39 19.69 11.60
C PHE A 192 -0.50 19.19 12.73
N SER A 193 -0.80 17.88 12.77
CA SER A 193 -1.64 17.28 13.82
C SER A 193 -0.84 16.61 14.94
N TYR A 194 0.47 16.42 14.76
CA TYR A 194 1.33 15.67 15.67
C TYR A 194 1.26 16.19 17.11
N ASP A 195 1.42 17.49 17.34
CA ASP A 195 1.39 18.08 18.68
C ASP A 195 0.05 17.80 19.40
N GLY A 196 -1.05 17.80 18.64
CA GLY A 196 -2.37 17.47 19.16
C GLY A 196 -2.57 15.97 19.42
N ILE A 197 -1.90 15.11 18.65
CA ILE A 197 -1.88 13.66 18.85
C ILE A 197 -1.05 13.33 20.09
N GLU A 198 0.18 13.86 20.19
CA GLU A 198 1.09 13.69 21.31
C GLU A 198 0.41 14.04 22.63
N LYS A 199 -0.16 15.24 22.73
CA LYS A 199 -0.88 15.69 23.93
C LYS A 199 -2.03 14.75 24.32
N LYS A 200 -2.83 14.29 23.35
CA LYS A 200 -3.94 13.35 23.62
C LYS A 200 -3.45 11.98 24.08
N VAL A 201 -2.31 11.53 23.58
CA VAL A 201 -1.69 10.27 23.99
C VAL A 201 -1.16 10.41 25.42
N GLU A 202 -0.49 11.51 25.75
CA GLU A 202 -0.04 11.82 27.11
C GLU A 202 -1.21 11.88 28.12
N GLU A 203 -2.31 12.55 27.75
CA GLU A 203 -3.53 12.63 28.57
C GLU A 203 -4.09 11.22 28.86
N LYS A 204 -4.21 10.37 27.84
CA LYS A 204 -4.70 8.98 28.01
C LYS A 204 -3.75 8.11 28.82
N LEU A 205 -2.45 8.19 28.59
CA LEU A 205 -1.46 7.43 29.38
C LEU A 205 -1.51 7.84 30.85
N THR A 206 -1.71 9.14 31.10
CA THR A 206 -1.91 9.66 32.45
C THR A 206 -3.20 9.14 33.09
N GLU A 207 -4.30 9.10 32.35
CA GLU A 207 -5.59 8.56 32.80
C GLU A 207 -5.49 7.07 33.17
N TYR A 208 -4.73 6.28 32.40
CA TYR A 208 -4.50 4.86 32.67
C TYR A 208 -3.43 4.58 33.73
N GLY A 209 -2.83 5.61 34.34
CA GLY A 209 -1.76 5.44 35.33
C GLY A 209 -0.42 4.97 34.76
N LEU A 210 -0.25 5.06 33.44
CA LEU A 210 0.94 4.62 32.69
C LEU A 210 1.91 5.78 32.41
N ARG A 211 2.12 6.67 33.40
CA ARG A 211 2.97 7.87 33.23
C ARG A 211 4.41 7.53 32.84
N ASP A 212 4.92 6.39 33.25
CA ASP A 212 6.28 5.94 32.93
C ASP A 212 6.49 5.71 31.43
N TRP A 213 5.41 5.52 30.66
CA TRP A 213 5.46 5.33 29.21
C TRP A 213 5.52 6.64 28.43
N ILE A 214 5.30 7.79 29.08
CA ILE A 214 5.39 9.11 28.43
C ILE A 214 6.80 9.38 27.93
N GLY A 215 7.84 8.87 28.63
CA GLY A 215 9.23 9.04 28.21
C GLY A 215 9.64 8.27 26.94
N LEU A 216 8.74 7.43 26.39
CA LEU A 216 8.96 6.66 25.16
C LEU A 216 8.33 7.31 23.92
N ILE A 217 7.59 8.40 24.09
CA ILE A 217 6.94 9.18 23.03
C ILE A 217 7.83 10.37 22.69
#